data_AF-A0A2H4I8T6-F1
#
_entry.id   AF-A0A2H4I8T6-F1
#
_cell.length_a   1.000
_cell.length_b   1.000
_cell.length_c   1.000
_cell.angle_alpha   90.00
_cell.angle_beta   90.00
_cell.angle_gamma   90.00
#
_symmetry.space_group_name_H-M   'P 1'
#
loop_
_entity.id
_entity.type
_entity.pdbx_description
1 polymer ?
#
loop_
_entity_poly.entity_id
_entity_poly.type
_entity_poly.pdbx_seq_one_letter_code
_entity_poly.pdbx_strand_id
1 'polypeptide(L)' 'MWTHPRVWITPHIASATRPETAARAVMENIRRHLRGEAMHGTVDRSKGY' A
#
# COMPACT_ATOMS: atom_id res chain seq x y z
N MET A 1 9.42 -17.00 21.22
CA MET A 1 8.99 -16.82 19.81
C MET A 1 10.15 -17.13 18.85
N TRP A 2 11.28 -16.41 18.90
CA TRP A 2 12.44 -16.66 18.02
C TRP A 2 12.98 -18.09 17.99
N THR A 3 12.96 -18.79 19.12
CA THR A 3 13.45 -20.17 19.26
C THR A 3 12.33 -21.21 19.31
N HIS A 4 11.06 -20.82 19.09
CA HIS A 4 9.94 -21.74 19.26
C HIS A 4 9.80 -22.64 18.01
N PRO A 5 9.83 -23.98 18.15
CA PRO A 5 10.00 -24.91 17.03
C PRO A 5 8.83 -24.96 16.04
N ARG A 6 7.69 -24.36 16.38
CA ARG A 6 6.48 -24.29 15.52
C ARG A 6 6.15 -22.87 15.05
N VAL A 7 7.09 -21.92 15.18
CA VAL A 7 6.88 -20.52 14.75
C VAL A 7 7.89 -20.16 13.68
N TRP A 8 7.40 -19.55 12.61
CA TRP A 8 8.22 -18.95 11.56
C TRP A 8 8.13 -17.43 11.66
N ILE A 9 9.28 -16.76 11.62
CA ILE A 9 9.35 -15.29 11.67
C ILE A 9 10.03 -14.82 10.40
N THR A 10 9.34 -13.97 9.65
CA THR A 10 9.90 -13.26 8.51
C THR A 10 10.07 -11.78 8.87
N PRO A 11 11.16 -11.11 8.45
CA PRO A 11 11.45 -9.71 8.82
C PRO A 11 10.56 -8.71 8.06
N HIS A 12 9.25 -8.81 8.21
CA HIS A 12 8.25 -7.95 7.56
C HIS A 12 8.37 -7.88 6.02
N ILE A 13 8.67 -9.02 5.39
CA ILE A 13 8.84 -9.13 3.93
C ILE A 13 7.65 -9.79 3.22
N ALA A 14 6.49 -9.86 3.87
CA ALA A 14 5.31 -10.54 3.31
C ALA A 14 4.78 -9.87 2.03
N SER A 15 4.89 -8.54 1.93
CA SER A 15 4.41 -7.77 0.79
C SER A 15 5.18 -6.45 0.65
N ALA A 16 6.42 -6.52 0.18
CA ALA A 16 7.19 -5.32 -0.13
C ALA A 16 6.57 -4.58 -1.32
N THR A 17 6.40 -3.26 -1.18
CA THR A 17 5.93 -2.40 -2.26
C THR A 17 6.92 -2.42 -3.43
N ARG A 18 6.41 -2.67 -4.64
CA ARG A 18 7.20 -2.59 -5.87
C ARG A 18 7.24 -1.13 -6.37
N PRO A 19 8.41 -0.49 -6.44
CA PRO A 19 8.52 0.94 -6.76
C PRO A 19 7.89 1.33 -8.10
N GLU A 20 8.05 0.50 -9.13
CA GLU A 20 7.62 0.81 -10.50
C GLU A 20 6.09 0.89 -10.58
N THR A 21 5.42 -0.10 -9.98
CA THR A 21 3.95 -0.12 -9.98
C THR A 21 3.36 0.92 -9.02
N ALA A 22 4.03 1.21 -7.91
CA ALA A 22 3.60 2.25 -6.97
C ALA A 22 3.70 3.65 -7.60
N ALA A 23 4.82 3.96 -8.28
CA ALA A 23 4.99 5.21 -9.00
C ALA A 23 3.89 5.39 -10.07
N ARG A 24 3.56 4.33 -10.81
CA ARG A 24 2.47 4.35 -11.79
C ARG A 24 1.12 4.68 -11.14
N ALA A 25 0.81 4.09 -9.98
CA ALA A 25 -0.44 4.36 -9.25
C ALA A 25 -0.53 5.82 -8.77
N VAL A 26 0.57 6.38 -8.25
CA VAL A 26 0.64 7.78 -7.82
C VAL A 26 0.40 8.72 -9.01
N MET A 27 1.10 8.49 -10.12
CA MET A 27 0.96 9.33 -11.32
C MET A 27 -0.45 9.30 -11.90
N GLU A 28 -1.13 8.16 -11.85
CA GLU A 28 -2.53 8.07 -12.27
C GLU A 28 -3.46 8.90 -11.38
N ASN A 29 -3.30 8.81 -10.05
CA ASN A 29 -4.11 9.60 -9.12
C ASN A 29 -3.85 11.11 -9.26
N ILE A 30 -2.61 11.54 -9.54
CA ILE A 30 -2.31 12.95 -9.84
C ILE A 30 -3.07 13.40 -11.09
N ARG A 31 -3.04 12.63 -12.18
CA ARG A 31 -3.77 12.97 -13.41
C ARG A 31 -5.27 13.06 -13.19
N ARG A 32 -5.86 12.14 -12.42
CA ARG A 32 -7.28 12.15 -12.02
C ARG A 32 -7.61 13.41 -11.25
N HIS A 33 -6.83 13.71 -10.22
CA HIS A 33 -7.02 14.88 -9.39
C HIS A 33 -6.99 16.18 -10.20
N LEU A 34 -6.01 16.33 -11.11
CA LEU A 34 -5.91 17.49 -11.99
C LEU A 34 -7.10 17.65 -12.96
N ARG A 35 -7.77 16.54 -13.30
CA ARG A 35 -9.00 16.55 -14.12
C ARG A 35 -10.29 16.68 -13.29
N GLY A 36 -10.19 16.82 -11.97
CA GLY A 36 -11.34 16.82 -11.07
C GLY A 36 -12.04 15.46 -10.94
N GLU A 37 -11.38 14.38 -11.37
CA GLU A 37 -11.89 13.02 -11.24
C GLU A 37 -11.58 12.44 -9.86
N ALA A 38 -12.42 11.51 -9.41
CA ALA A 38 -12.18 10.78 -8.17
C ALA A 38 -10.86 9.98 -8.25
N MET A 39 -10.05 10.08 -7.19
CA MET A 39 -8.84 9.28 -7.02
C MET A 39 -9.17 7.86 -6.54
N HIS A 40 -8.37 6.91 -6.99
CA HIS A 40 -8.45 5.51 -6.55
C HIS A 40 -7.79 5.33 -5.18
N GLY A 41 -8.38 4.45 -4.36
CA GLY A 41 -7.80 4.06 -3.07
C GLY A 41 -7.82 5.17 -2.01
N THR A 42 -8.80 6.09 -2.08
CA THR A 42 -8.96 7.13 -1.06
C THR A 42 -9.35 6.50 0.29
N VAL A 43 -8.60 6.84 1.34
CA VAL A 43 -8.84 6.38 2.72
C VAL A 43 -9.94 7.19 3.38
N ASP A 44 -10.89 6.51 4.01
CA ASP A 44 -11.90 7.16 4.86
C ASP A 44 -11.34 7.31 6.28
N ARG A 45 -10.91 8.52 6.61
CA ARG A 45 -10.27 8.82 7.90
C ARG A 45 -11.18 8.57 9.11
N SER A 46 -12.50 8.53 8.92
CA SER A 46 -13.45 8.20 10.01
C SER A 46 -13.43 6.72 10.36
N LYS A 47 -13.07 5.85 9.42
CA LYS A 47 -12.98 4.39 9.59
C LYS A 47 -11.61 3.94 10.06
N GLY A 48 -10.58 4.75 9.83
CA GLY A 48 -9.19 4.44 10.20
C GLY A 48 -8.48 3.51 9.21
N TYR A 49 -9.07 3.24 8.04
CA TYR A 49 -8.51 2.46 6.93
C TYR A 49 -9.12 2.89 5.58
#